data_AF-A0A096XK73-F1
#
_entry.id   AF-A0A096XK73-F1
#
_cell.length_a   1.000
_cell.length_b   1.000
_cell.length_c   1.000
_cell.angle_alpha   90.00
_cell.angle_beta   90.00
_cell.angle_gamma   90.00
#
_symmetry.space_group_name_H-M   'P 1'
#
loop_
_entity.id
_entity.type
_entity.pdbx_description
1 polymer ?
#
loop_
_entity_poly.entity_id
_entity_poly.type
_entity_poly.pdbx_seq_one_letter_code
_entity_poly.pdbx_strand_id
1 'polypeptide(L)'
;GPLLAKLFRNIIKKLTGDLMAYLKRCVAEGKHFDLAIGIRHSTLTNGLKYSLATGNWGDQKKAMSSTAGVSQVLNRYTFSSTLSHLRRTNTPIGRDGKLAKPRQLHNTHWGLVCPAETPEGQACGLVKNLSLMCYVSVGTPAEPIRDFMIQRNMEVLEEYDPASSPFATKIFINGTWVGVHQDPKHLVNLVQDLRRKSIISHEVSLVRDIRDREFKIFSDAGRVMRPLFVVEQEDNPETGAPKGSLVLNKEHIRRLENDQVIAKDDEEYFGWDGLQINGVIEYLDAEEEETAMICMSPEDLEEYRLRKAGLAEPEQEDTGKSLNARVKTKINPTTHMYTHCEIHPSMLLGICASIIPFPDHNQ
;
A
#
# COMPACT_ATOMS: atom_id res chain seq x y z
N GLY A 1 8.12 -2.22 13.26
CA GLY A 1 7.06 -1.32 12.75
C GLY A 1 7.01 0.01 13.52
N PRO A 2 6.32 1.04 12.96
CA PRO A 2 6.33 2.42 13.47
C PRO A 2 5.85 2.59 14.92
N LEU A 3 4.86 1.80 15.37
CA LEU A 3 4.33 1.85 16.73
C LEU A 3 5.37 1.46 17.79
N LEU A 4 6.17 0.43 17.52
CA LEU A 4 7.26 0.01 18.40
C LEU A 4 8.41 1.03 18.37
N ALA A 5 8.71 1.61 17.21
CA ALA A 5 9.71 2.67 17.10
C ALA A 5 9.35 3.90 17.94
N LYS A 6 8.08 4.33 17.91
CA LYS A 6 7.57 5.41 18.78
C LYS A 6 7.71 5.06 20.26
N LEU A 7 7.30 3.85 20.66
CA LEU A 7 7.42 3.38 22.05
C LEU A 7 8.87 3.37 22.53
N PHE A 8 9.76 2.76 21.74
CA PHE A 8 11.18 2.67 22.04
C PHE A 8 11.82 4.06 22.17
N ARG A 9 11.55 4.97 21.21
CA ARG A 9 12.03 6.36 21.26
C ARG A 9 11.63 7.07 22.55
N ASN A 10 10.38 6.89 22.99
CA ASN A 10 9.90 7.52 24.23
C ASN A 10 10.61 6.97 25.47
N ILE A 11 10.84 5.66 25.54
CA ILE A 11 11.54 5.03 26.65
C ILE A 11 13.01 5.44 26.67
N ILE A 12 13.67 5.49 25.51
CA ILE A 12 15.06 5.96 25.39
C ILE A 12 15.18 7.44 25.78
N LYS A 13 14.25 8.31 25.37
CA LYS A 13 14.24 9.72 25.81
C LYS A 13 14.12 9.85 27.33
N LYS A 14 13.35 8.98 27.98
CA LYS A 14 13.26 8.93 29.44
C LYS A 14 14.58 8.47 30.07
N LEU A 15 15.19 7.43 29.51
CA LEU A 15 16.48 6.91 29.97
C LEU A 15 17.59 7.97 29.85
N THR A 16 17.65 8.71 28.73
CA THR A 16 18.63 9.80 28.55
C THR A 16 18.37 10.97 29.49
N GLY A 17 17.10 11.31 29.76
CA GLY A 17 16.72 12.30 30.76
C GLY A 17 17.17 11.92 32.19
N ASP A 18 16.97 10.65 32.57
CA ASP A 18 17.41 10.11 33.85
C ASP A 18 18.94 10.13 33.99
N LEU A 19 19.65 9.76 32.92
CA LEU A 19 21.11 9.80 32.86
C LEU A 19 21.64 11.23 33.00
N MET A 20 21.01 12.20 32.32
CA MET A 20 21.37 13.61 32.43
C MET A 20 21.13 14.14 33.87
N ALA A 21 20.04 13.73 34.53
CA ALA A 21 19.78 14.10 35.92
C ALA A 21 20.77 13.47 36.91
N TYR A 22 21.27 12.27 36.61
CA TYR A 22 22.36 11.65 37.37
C TYR A 22 23.68 12.40 37.17
N LEU A 23 24.05 12.72 35.93
CA LEU A 23 25.24 13.50 35.61
C LEU A 23 25.25 14.85 36.34
N LYS A 24 24.14 15.59 36.32
CA LYS A 24 24.00 16.87 37.03
C LYS A 24 24.24 16.73 38.54
N ARG A 25 23.79 15.63 39.16
CA ARG A 25 24.02 15.36 40.59
C ARG A 25 25.48 15.02 40.88
N CYS A 26 26.13 14.21 40.04
CA CYS A 26 27.55 13.93 40.15
C CYS A 26 28.39 15.22 40.09
N VAL A 27 28.07 16.11 39.16
CA VAL A 27 28.74 17.41 39.02
C VAL A 27 28.51 18.30 40.25
N ALA A 28 27.27 18.40 40.75
CA ALA A 28 26.93 19.22 41.91
C ALA A 28 27.58 18.71 43.21
N GLU A 29 27.71 17.39 43.37
CA GLU A 29 28.28 16.75 44.56
C GLU A 29 29.79 16.48 44.44
N GLY A 30 30.42 16.83 43.32
CA GLY A 30 31.84 16.54 43.05
C GLY A 30 32.18 15.04 42.97
N LYS A 31 31.18 14.18 42.67
CA LYS A 31 31.36 12.72 42.55
C LYS A 31 31.79 12.33 41.14
N HIS A 32 32.61 11.29 41.04
CA HIS A 32 32.97 10.69 39.74
C HIS A 32 31.72 10.15 39.04
N PHE A 33 31.59 10.47 37.75
CA PHE A 33 30.49 9.98 36.93
C PHE A 33 30.80 8.58 36.40
N ASP A 34 29.92 7.62 36.66
CA ASP A 34 29.98 6.28 36.11
C ASP A 34 28.73 5.97 35.29
N LEU A 35 28.93 5.63 34.02
CA LEU A 35 27.86 5.30 33.09
C LEU A 35 27.08 4.06 33.53
N ALA A 36 27.75 3.05 34.08
CA ALA A 36 27.11 1.81 34.52
C ALA A 36 26.13 2.04 35.67
N ILE A 37 26.44 3.00 36.55
CA ILE A 37 25.56 3.41 37.65
C ILE A 37 24.42 4.31 37.13
N GLY A 38 24.72 5.18 36.17
CA GLY A 38 23.75 6.11 35.58
C GLY A 38 22.67 5.45 34.72
N ILE A 39 22.99 4.36 34.02
CA ILE A 39 22.04 3.65 33.15
C ILE A 39 21.26 2.59 33.92
N ARG A 40 19.97 2.85 34.11
CA ARG A 40 19.04 1.89 34.74
C ARG A 40 18.34 1.03 33.69
N HIS A 41 18.88 -0.15 33.41
CA HIS A 41 18.33 -1.12 32.44
C HIS A 41 16.85 -1.48 32.69
N SER A 42 16.43 -1.50 33.96
CA SER A 42 15.04 -1.78 34.36
C SER A 42 14.02 -0.82 33.76
N THR A 43 14.42 0.41 33.44
CA THR A 43 13.56 1.40 32.77
C THR A 43 13.10 0.91 31.39
N LEU A 44 14.01 0.29 30.63
CA LEU A 44 13.72 -0.25 29.31
C LEU A 44 12.88 -1.52 29.42
N THR A 45 13.34 -2.49 30.21
CA THR A 45 12.68 -3.80 30.37
C THR A 45 11.25 -3.65 30.90
N ASN A 46 11.06 -2.88 31.98
CA ASN A 46 9.74 -2.70 32.59
C ASN A 46 8.84 -1.81 31.72
N GLY A 47 9.40 -0.81 31.04
CA GLY A 47 8.66 0.05 30.13
C GLY A 47 8.05 -0.72 28.96
N LEU A 48 8.84 -1.57 28.31
CA LEU A 48 8.38 -2.43 27.22
C LEU A 48 7.39 -3.48 27.71
N LYS A 49 7.74 -4.22 28.78
CA LYS A 49 6.87 -5.26 29.35
C LYS A 49 5.50 -4.71 29.73
N TYR A 50 5.45 -3.56 30.41
CA TYR A 50 4.20 -2.93 30.80
C TYR A 50 3.36 -2.53 29.59
N SER A 51 3.95 -1.83 28.61
CA SER A 51 3.22 -1.29 27.46
C SER A 51 2.62 -2.43 26.64
N LEU A 52 3.43 -3.45 26.33
CA LEU A 52 2.99 -4.64 25.59
C LEU A 52 1.93 -5.45 26.35
N ALA A 53 2.07 -5.63 27.67
CA ALA A 53 1.12 -6.42 28.45
C ALA A 53 -0.24 -5.72 28.66
N THR A 54 -0.24 -4.40 28.80
CA THR A 54 -1.45 -3.63 29.12
C THR A 54 -2.14 -3.01 27.90
N GLY A 55 -1.46 -2.96 26.75
CA GLY A 55 -2.00 -2.27 25.57
C GLY A 55 -1.90 -0.74 25.63
N ASN A 56 -1.24 -0.17 26.66
CA ASN A 56 -1.12 1.27 26.87
C ASN A 56 0.21 1.82 26.31
N TRP A 57 0.12 2.58 25.21
CA TRP A 57 1.28 3.22 24.58
C TRP A 57 1.45 4.64 25.13
N GLY A 58 2.00 4.77 26.34
CA GLY A 58 2.20 6.07 27.00
C GLY A 58 2.90 5.97 28.36
N ASP A 59 3.07 7.12 29.01
CA ASP A 59 3.64 7.15 30.36
C ASP A 59 2.63 6.64 31.39
N GLN A 60 3.06 5.71 32.25
CA GLN A 60 2.24 5.07 33.27
C GLN A 60 1.54 6.08 34.18
N LYS A 61 2.18 7.23 34.42
CA LYS A 61 1.68 8.30 35.29
C LYS A 61 0.63 9.19 34.63
N LYS A 62 0.49 9.15 33.30
CA LYS A 62 -0.46 9.96 32.52
C LYS A 62 -1.33 9.06 31.64
N ALA A 63 -2.05 8.14 32.28
CA ALA A 63 -2.91 7.16 31.60
C ALA A 63 -3.92 7.80 30.64
N MET A 64 -4.42 9.01 30.98
CA MET A 64 -5.44 9.73 30.21
C MET A 64 -4.98 10.21 28.82
N SER A 65 -3.66 10.32 28.58
CA SER A 65 -3.08 10.69 27.27
C SER A 65 -2.47 9.51 26.52
N SER A 66 -2.66 8.28 27.01
CA SER A 66 -2.08 7.08 26.42
C SER A 66 -3.00 6.49 25.35
N THR A 67 -2.43 6.05 24.23
CA THR A 67 -3.19 5.31 23.22
C THR A 67 -3.41 3.89 23.76
N ALA A 68 -4.63 3.61 24.22
CA ALA A 68 -5.02 2.31 24.74
C ALA A 68 -5.46 1.35 23.61
N GLY A 69 -5.34 0.05 23.86
CA GLY A 69 -5.86 -0.99 22.98
C GLY A 69 -5.00 -1.31 21.76
N VAL A 70 -3.73 -0.86 21.74
CA VAL A 70 -2.76 -1.17 20.68
C VAL A 70 -2.28 -2.62 20.74
N SER A 71 -2.09 -3.15 21.96
CA SER A 71 -1.86 -4.58 22.18
C SER A 71 -3.12 -5.23 22.71
N GLN A 72 -3.37 -6.45 22.25
CA GLN A 72 -4.52 -7.27 22.61
C GLN A 72 -4.07 -8.72 22.72
N VAL A 73 -4.74 -9.49 23.59
CA VAL A 73 -4.51 -10.93 23.70
C VAL A 73 -4.95 -11.60 22.40
N LEU A 74 -4.08 -12.44 21.84
CA LEU A 74 -4.39 -13.16 20.60
C LEU A 74 -5.59 -14.07 20.79
N ASN A 75 -6.64 -13.85 19.99
CA ASN A 75 -7.77 -14.75 19.88
C ASN A 75 -7.36 -16.08 19.21
N ARG A 76 -7.61 -17.21 19.88
CA ARG A 76 -7.26 -18.57 19.42
C ARG A 76 -8.45 -19.54 19.42
N TYR A 77 -9.69 -19.06 19.24
CA TYR A 77 -10.86 -19.96 19.20
C TYR A 77 -10.80 -20.93 18.01
N THR A 78 -10.40 -20.44 16.84
CA THR A 78 -10.18 -21.23 15.62
C THR A 78 -8.93 -20.75 14.87
N PHE A 79 -8.43 -21.56 13.95
CA PHE A 79 -7.31 -21.17 13.10
C PHE A 79 -7.62 -19.90 12.28
N SER A 80 -8.79 -19.84 11.64
CA SER A 80 -9.23 -18.66 10.89
C SER A 80 -9.37 -17.41 11.76
N SER A 81 -9.90 -17.55 12.99
CA SER A 81 -10.01 -16.43 13.92
C SER A 81 -8.63 -15.86 14.33
N THR A 82 -7.62 -16.73 14.42
CA THR A 82 -6.26 -16.32 14.75
C THR A 82 -5.68 -15.48 13.62
N LEU A 83 -5.82 -15.94 12.37
CA LEU A 83 -5.33 -15.22 11.19
C LEU A 83 -6.06 -13.88 10.98
N SER A 84 -7.39 -13.87 11.08
CA SER A 84 -8.20 -12.64 11.03
C SER A 84 -7.73 -11.63 12.08
N HIS A 85 -7.49 -12.08 13.31
CA HIS A 85 -7.06 -11.19 14.39
C HIS A 85 -5.71 -10.51 14.12
N LEU A 86 -4.79 -11.19 13.43
CA LEU A 86 -3.49 -10.62 13.04
C LEU A 86 -3.61 -9.54 11.95
N ARG A 87 -4.69 -9.55 11.15
CA ARG A 87 -4.92 -8.60 10.04
C ARG A 87 -5.90 -7.49 10.37
N ARG A 88 -6.22 -7.35 11.66
CA ARG A 88 -7.15 -6.35 12.16
C ARG A 88 -6.47 -4.99 12.28
N THR A 89 -7.14 -3.95 11.79
CA THR A 89 -6.79 -2.55 12.02
C THR A 89 -7.87 -1.88 12.87
N ASN A 90 -7.45 -0.98 13.76
CA ASN A 90 -8.36 -0.27 14.67
C ASN A 90 -8.22 1.23 14.46
N THR A 91 -9.35 1.89 14.22
CA THR A 91 -9.41 3.34 14.09
C THR A 91 -9.32 3.97 15.49
N PRO A 92 -8.41 4.94 15.76
CA PRO A 92 -8.19 5.50 17.09
C PRO A 92 -9.27 6.52 17.49
N ILE A 93 -10.54 6.14 17.38
CA ILE A 93 -11.71 6.95 17.72
C ILE A 93 -12.41 6.29 18.91
N GLY A 94 -12.85 7.11 19.87
CA GLY A 94 -13.63 6.66 21.01
C GLY A 94 -14.91 5.96 20.56
N ARG A 95 -15.21 4.80 21.15
CA ARG A 95 -16.37 3.98 20.76
C ARG A 95 -17.71 4.62 21.12
N ASP A 96 -17.69 5.61 22.01
CA ASP A 96 -18.88 6.36 22.46
C ASP A 96 -19.42 7.32 21.39
N GLY A 97 -18.60 7.67 20.39
CA GLY A 97 -18.99 8.55 19.29
C GLY A 97 -19.88 7.84 18.27
N LYS A 98 -21.11 8.34 18.08
CA LYS A 98 -22.04 7.96 16.99
C LYS A 98 -21.71 8.65 15.66
N LEU A 99 -20.43 8.83 15.34
CA LEU A 99 -20.02 9.43 14.08
C LEU A 99 -20.20 8.42 12.95
N ALA A 100 -21.07 8.72 11.98
CA ALA A 100 -21.37 7.82 10.86
C ALA A 100 -20.22 7.76 9.84
N LYS A 101 -19.62 8.90 9.49
CA LYS A 101 -18.62 9.00 8.40
C LYS A 101 -17.44 8.02 8.51
N PRO A 102 -16.73 7.87 9.65
CA PRO A 102 -15.61 6.92 9.73
C PRO A 102 -16.04 5.45 9.73
N ARG A 103 -17.33 5.16 9.97
CA ARG A 103 -17.89 3.81 10.05
C ARG A 103 -18.46 3.32 8.73
N GLN A 104 -18.91 4.25 7.89
CA GLN A 104 -19.44 3.93 6.57
C GLN A 104 -18.35 3.36 5.68
N LEU A 105 -18.73 2.37 4.87
CA LEU A 105 -17.86 1.86 3.82
C LEU A 105 -17.64 2.97 2.79
N HIS A 106 -16.37 3.25 2.48
CA HIS A 106 -15.97 4.21 1.47
C HIS A 106 -15.43 3.47 0.25
N ASN A 107 -15.57 4.05 -0.94
CA ASN A 107 -15.17 3.41 -2.21
C ASN A 107 -13.66 3.12 -2.24
N THR A 108 -12.85 3.98 -1.62
CA THR A 108 -11.39 3.78 -1.49
C THR A 108 -10.99 2.57 -0.64
N HIS A 109 -11.94 1.88 0.01
CA HIS A 109 -11.65 0.62 0.69
C HIS A 109 -11.54 -0.57 -0.29
N TRP A 110 -12.02 -0.42 -1.52
CA TRP A 110 -12.15 -1.51 -2.49
C TRP A 110 -10.81 -2.21 -2.76
N GLY A 111 -10.72 -3.50 -2.43
CA GLY A 111 -9.51 -4.31 -2.61
C GLY A 111 -8.40 -4.09 -1.59
N LEU A 112 -8.52 -3.10 -0.69
CA LEU A 112 -7.56 -2.86 0.40
C LEU A 112 -8.06 -3.42 1.73
N VAL A 113 -9.37 -3.26 1.99
CA VAL A 113 -10.04 -3.66 3.23
C VAL A 113 -11.24 -4.51 2.89
N CYS A 114 -11.46 -5.58 3.67
CA CYS A 114 -12.63 -6.40 3.53
C CYS A 114 -13.91 -5.58 3.79
N PRO A 115 -14.91 -5.60 2.88
CA PRO A 115 -16.14 -4.83 3.06
C PRO A 115 -17.06 -5.40 4.16
N ALA A 116 -17.05 -6.73 4.36
CA ALA A 116 -17.98 -7.41 5.26
C ALA A 116 -17.41 -7.72 6.66
N GLU A 117 -16.09 -7.89 6.80
CA GLU A 117 -15.48 -8.39 8.03
C GLU A 117 -15.25 -7.27 9.06
N THR A 118 -16.32 -6.88 9.76
CA THR A 118 -16.32 -5.90 10.85
C THR A 118 -17.16 -6.41 12.03
N PRO A 119 -16.78 -6.15 13.29
CA PRO A 119 -17.59 -6.56 14.44
C PRO A 119 -18.92 -5.79 14.50
N GLU A 120 -19.94 -6.44 15.03
CA GLU A 120 -21.23 -5.81 15.28
C GLU A 120 -21.18 -4.76 16.42
N GLY A 121 -22.17 -3.86 16.44
CA GLY A 121 -22.37 -2.89 17.52
C GLY A 121 -21.39 -1.70 17.48
N GLN A 122 -20.88 -1.29 18.65
CA GLN A 122 -20.13 -0.03 18.82
C GLN A 122 -18.80 0.03 18.08
N ALA A 123 -18.25 -1.12 17.65
CA ALA A 123 -17.00 -1.20 16.90
C ALA A 123 -17.21 -1.33 15.38
N CYS A 124 -18.47 -1.40 14.92
CA CYS A 124 -18.80 -1.52 13.51
C CYS A 124 -18.19 -0.37 12.70
N GLY A 125 -17.45 -0.73 11.65
CA GLY A 125 -16.73 0.18 10.76
C GLY A 125 -15.46 0.80 11.34
N LEU A 126 -15.24 0.73 12.66
CA LEU A 126 -14.00 1.23 13.29
C LEU A 126 -12.90 0.18 13.31
N VAL A 127 -13.31 -1.08 13.46
CA VAL A 127 -12.43 -2.25 13.34
C VAL A 127 -12.61 -2.81 11.94
N LYS A 128 -11.51 -2.86 11.21
CA LYS A 128 -11.44 -3.28 9.82
C LYS A 128 -10.45 -4.44 9.69
N ASN A 129 -10.59 -5.25 8.65
CA ASN A 129 -9.65 -6.32 8.35
C ASN A 129 -9.09 -6.14 6.94
N LEU A 130 -7.79 -6.32 6.77
CA LEU A 130 -7.14 -6.22 5.47
C LEU A 130 -7.67 -7.29 4.50
N SER A 131 -7.82 -6.94 3.22
CA SER A 131 -8.21 -7.88 2.14
C SER A 131 -7.10 -8.92 1.89
N LEU A 132 -7.39 -10.09 1.33
CA LEU A 132 -6.42 -11.19 1.18
C LEU A 132 -5.08 -10.76 0.57
N MET A 133 -5.10 -9.96 -0.49
CA MET A 133 -3.89 -9.49 -1.19
C MET A 133 -3.38 -8.12 -0.72
N CYS A 134 -4.00 -7.50 0.30
CA CYS A 134 -3.51 -6.22 0.81
C CYS A 134 -2.12 -6.36 1.44
N TYR A 135 -1.22 -5.52 0.94
CA TYR A 135 0.13 -5.31 1.40
C TYR A 135 0.23 -3.99 2.18
N VAL A 136 1.05 -3.94 3.23
CA VAL A 136 1.31 -2.72 4.01
C VAL A 136 2.78 -2.35 3.83
N SER A 137 3.03 -1.19 3.22
CA SER A 137 4.38 -0.69 2.95
C SER A 137 5.24 -0.59 4.21
N VAL A 138 6.49 -1.03 4.08
CA VAL A 138 7.52 -0.95 5.12
C VAL A 138 8.24 0.40 5.07
N GLY A 139 8.26 1.02 3.89
CA GLY A 139 8.84 2.32 3.62
C GLY A 139 10.27 2.22 3.13
N THR A 140 10.65 3.13 2.22
CA THR A 140 11.96 3.16 1.59
C THR A 140 12.57 4.57 1.60
N PRO A 141 13.92 4.67 1.66
CA PRO A 141 14.61 5.96 1.57
C PRO A 141 14.24 6.69 0.28
N ALA A 142 13.94 7.98 0.39
CA ALA A 142 13.48 8.80 -0.73
C ALA A 142 14.65 9.55 -1.43
N GLU A 143 15.79 9.65 -0.75
CA GLU A 143 16.96 10.39 -1.21
C GLU A 143 17.47 9.91 -2.58
N PRO A 144 17.59 8.59 -2.86
CA PRO A 144 18.03 8.13 -4.18
C PRO A 144 17.09 8.56 -5.32
N ILE A 145 15.79 8.63 -5.04
CA ILE A 145 14.78 9.03 -6.02
C ILE A 145 14.92 10.52 -6.32
N ARG A 146 15.14 11.34 -5.28
CA ARG A 146 15.42 12.77 -5.43
C ARG A 146 16.65 13.01 -6.31
N ASP A 147 17.77 12.36 -5.98
CA ASP A 147 19.03 12.55 -6.71
C ASP A 147 18.92 12.10 -8.17
N PHE A 148 18.22 10.98 -8.42
CA PHE A 148 17.91 10.53 -9.77
C PHE A 148 17.12 11.57 -10.57
N MET A 149 16.10 12.19 -9.97
CA MET A 149 15.30 13.21 -10.67
C MET A 149 16.12 14.47 -10.96
N ILE A 150 17.00 14.91 -10.06
CA ILE A 150 17.92 16.04 -10.30
C ILE A 150 18.82 15.75 -11.51
N GLN A 151 19.37 14.53 -11.60
CA GLN A 151 20.18 14.11 -12.76
C GLN A 151 19.40 14.06 -14.07
N ARG A 152 18.07 13.99 -14.00
CA ARG A 152 17.15 13.97 -15.17
C ARG A 152 16.49 15.32 -15.41
N ASN A 153 17.21 16.41 -15.12
CA ASN A 153 16.78 17.79 -15.39
C ASN A 153 15.57 18.26 -14.56
N MET A 154 15.36 17.70 -13.38
CA MET A 154 14.50 18.35 -12.38
C MET A 154 15.21 19.59 -11.83
N GLU A 155 14.59 20.76 -11.96
CA GLU A 155 15.03 22.00 -11.34
C GLU A 155 14.68 21.96 -9.85
N VAL A 156 15.67 22.19 -8.98
CA VAL A 156 15.44 22.21 -7.54
C VAL A 156 14.67 23.47 -7.16
N LEU A 157 13.81 23.38 -6.14
CA LEU A 157 12.94 24.49 -5.74
C LEU A 157 13.69 25.79 -5.45
N GLU A 158 14.90 25.72 -4.88
CA GLU A 158 15.71 26.90 -4.58
C GLU A 158 16.19 27.65 -5.84
N GLU A 159 16.28 26.96 -6.97
CA GLU A 159 16.73 27.50 -8.26
C GLU A 159 15.55 27.86 -9.18
N TYR A 160 14.32 27.52 -8.77
CA TYR A 160 13.13 27.73 -9.58
C TYR A 160 12.71 29.19 -9.63
N ASP A 161 12.61 29.74 -10.85
CA ASP A 161 11.99 31.03 -11.11
C ASP A 161 10.60 30.84 -11.76
N PRO A 162 9.50 31.19 -11.05
CA PRO A 162 8.15 31.12 -11.60
C PRO A 162 7.94 31.95 -12.87
N ALA A 163 8.70 33.04 -13.06
CA ALA A 163 8.57 33.89 -14.24
C ALA A 163 9.12 33.22 -15.51
N SER A 164 10.21 32.46 -15.38
CA SER A 164 10.81 31.70 -16.49
C SER A 164 9.96 30.49 -16.87
N SER A 165 9.32 29.87 -15.88
CA SER A 165 8.77 28.52 -16.00
C SER A 165 7.36 28.39 -15.38
N PRO A 166 6.35 29.13 -15.89
CA PRO A 166 5.02 29.21 -15.28
C PRO A 166 4.17 27.93 -15.46
N PHE A 167 4.53 27.08 -16.42
CA PHE A 167 3.82 25.85 -16.75
C PHE A 167 4.51 24.56 -16.26
N ALA A 168 5.63 24.69 -15.55
CA ALA A 168 6.34 23.56 -15.00
C ALA A 168 5.48 22.78 -13.99
N THR A 169 5.63 21.46 -14.00
CA THR A 169 4.93 20.55 -13.08
C THR A 169 5.70 20.46 -11.78
N LYS A 170 5.00 20.61 -10.66
CA LYS A 170 5.59 20.55 -9.31
C LYS A 170 5.84 19.09 -8.93
N ILE A 171 6.98 18.82 -8.32
CA ILE A 171 7.35 17.48 -7.86
C ILE A 171 7.36 17.46 -6.33
N PHE A 172 6.52 16.59 -5.77
CA PHE A 172 6.41 16.36 -4.34
C PHE A 172 6.95 14.99 -3.98
N ILE A 173 7.78 14.92 -2.94
CA ILE A 173 8.25 13.66 -2.35
C ILE A 173 7.82 13.64 -0.89
N ASN A 174 7.01 12.65 -0.51
CA ASN A 174 6.44 12.52 0.85
C ASN A 174 5.80 13.83 1.35
N GLY A 175 5.11 14.55 0.47
CA GLY A 175 4.45 15.83 0.74
C GLY A 175 5.35 17.06 0.74
N THR A 176 6.67 16.91 0.57
CA THR A 176 7.61 18.04 0.46
C THR A 176 7.76 18.44 -1.00
N TRP A 177 7.57 19.72 -1.34
CA TRP A 177 7.86 20.23 -2.68
C TRP A 177 9.37 20.30 -2.88
N VAL A 178 9.91 19.47 -3.76
CA VAL A 178 11.36 19.33 -3.97
C VAL A 178 11.85 20.14 -5.17
N GLY A 179 11.03 20.27 -6.19
CA GLY A 179 11.42 20.93 -7.44
C GLY A 179 10.32 20.98 -8.47
N VAL A 180 10.68 21.37 -9.68
CA VAL A 180 9.79 21.41 -10.83
C VAL A 180 10.42 20.73 -12.04
N HIS A 181 9.59 20.33 -12.99
CA HIS A 181 10.06 19.79 -14.26
C HIS A 181 9.17 20.25 -15.41
N GLN A 182 9.79 20.62 -16.54
CA GLN A 182 9.08 21.13 -17.73
C GLN A 182 8.35 20.04 -18.50
N ASP A 183 8.98 18.87 -18.63
CA ASP A 183 8.41 17.69 -19.30
C ASP A 183 8.09 16.55 -18.31
N PRO A 184 7.00 16.66 -17.54
CA PRO A 184 6.63 15.63 -16.56
C PRO A 184 6.28 14.30 -17.20
N LYS A 185 5.85 14.27 -18.47
CA LYS A 185 5.44 13.02 -19.12
C LYS A 185 6.63 12.09 -19.26
N HIS A 186 7.75 12.63 -19.77
CA HIS A 186 8.98 11.87 -19.90
C HIS A 186 9.53 11.42 -18.53
N LEU A 187 9.56 12.31 -17.54
CA LEU A 187 10.05 11.99 -16.20
C LEU A 187 9.21 10.90 -15.51
N VAL A 188 7.88 10.99 -15.58
CA VAL A 188 6.97 10.02 -14.96
C VAL A 188 7.15 8.63 -15.58
N ASN A 189 7.19 8.54 -16.91
CA ASN A 189 7.42 7.27 -17.59
C ASN A 189 8.75 6.64 -17.19
N LEU A 190 9.82 7.44 -17.12
CA LEU A 190 11.14 6.98 -16.70
C LEU A 190 11.15 6.43 -15.27
N VAL A 191 10.49 7.12 -14.32
CA VAL A 191 10.41 6.67 -12.92
C VAL A 191 9.51 5.43 -12.77
N GLN A 192 8.42 5.36 -13.52
CA GLN A 192 7.57 4.16 -13.59
C GLN A 192 8.35 2.95 -14.14
N ASP A 193 9.14 3.13 -15.19
CA ASP A 193 9.99 2.07 -15.75
C ASP A 193 11.05 1.58 -14.75
N LEU A 194 11.64 2.49 -13.96
CA LEU A 194 12.57 2.09 -12.90
C LEU A 194 11.90 1.23 -11.82
N ARG A 195 10.64 1.54 -11.49
CA ARG A 195 9.83 0.73 -10.56
C ARG A 195 9.52 -0.64 -11.15
N ARG A 196 9.12 -0.71 -12.43
CA ARG A 196 8.82 -1.96 -13.14
C ARG A 196 10.02 -2.88 -13.27
N LYS A 197 11.21 -2.31 -13.44
CA LYS A 197 12.49 -3.03 -13.47
C LYS A 197 13.03 -3.34 -12.07
N SER A 198 12.26 -3.06 -11.02
CA SER A 198 12.62 -3.29 -9.62
C SER A 198 13.92 -2.58 -9.18
N ILE A 199 14.31 -1.49 -9.85
CA ILE A 199 15.45 -0.63 -9.47
C ILE A 199 15.04 0.27 -8.30
N ILE A 200 13.83 0.83 -8.39
CA ILE A 200 13.14 1.47 -7.27
C ILE A 200 12.23 0.42 -6.62
N SER A 201 12.07 0.49 -5.30
CA SER A 201 11.16 -0.41 -4.59
C SER A 201 9.74 -0.34 -5.16
N HIS A 202 9.14 -1.51 -5.35
CA HIS A 202 7.73 -1.67 -5.74
C HIS A 202 6.75 -0.98 -4.78
N GLU A 203 7.17 -0.67 -3.55
CA GLU A 203 6.36 0.05 -2.57
C GLU A 203 6.17 1.54 -2.90
N VAL A 204 7.01 2.13 -3.75
CA VAL A 204 6.94 3.57 -4.05
C VAL A 204 5.71 3.85 -4.92
N SER A 205 4.83 4.72 -4.45
CA SER A 205 3.64 5.17 -5.19
C SER A 205 3.95 6.41 -6.02
N LEU A 206 3.42 6.43 -7.24
CA LEU A 206 3.71 7.43 -8.27
C LEU A 206 2.39 8.01 -8.78
N VAL A 207 2.02 9.19 -8.32
CA VAL A 207 0.73 9.83 -8.64
C VAL A 207 0.97 11.07 -9.49
N ARG A 208 0.45 11.06 -10.72
CA ARG A 208 0.51 12.21 -11.64
C ARG A 208 -0.84 12.89 -11.75
N ASP A 209 -1.00 14.03 -11.09
CA ASP A 209 -2.17 14.90 -11.26
C ASP A 209 -1.94 15.88 -12.42
N ILE A 210 -2.63 15.62 -13.53
CA ILE A 210 -2.55 16.43 -14.74
C ILE A 210 -3.24 17.78 -14.55
N ARG A 211 -4.31 17.85 -13.75
CA ARG A 211 -5.12 19.08 -13.58
C ARG A 211 -4.37 20.09 -12.72
N ASP A 212 -3.82 19.62 -11.60
CA ASP A 212 -3.10 20.50 -10.66
C ASP A 212 -1.63 20.68 -11.05
N ARG A 213 -1.15 19.96 -12.07
CA ARG A 213 0.25 19.93 -12.54
C ARG A 213 1.18 19.54 -11.40
N GLU A 214 0.90 18.40 -10.79
CA GLU A 214 1.67 17.86 -9.67
C GLU A 214 2.05 16.40 -9.94
N PHE A 215 3.30 16.07 -9.65
CA PHE A 215 3.78 14.70 -9.58
C PHE A 215 4.15 14.40 -8.13
N LYS A 216 3.40 13.50 -7.50
CA LYS A 216 3.52 13.16 -6.07
C LYS A 216 4.10 11.76 -5.97
N ILE A 217 5.19 11.64 -5.21
CA ILE A 217 5.90 10.40 -4.95
C ILE A 217 5.80 10.11 -3.46
N PHE A 218 5.31 8.93 -3.11
CA PHE A 218 5.22 8.47 -1.72
C PHE A 218 6.09 7.24 -1.52
N SER A 219 7.04 7.33 -0.60
CA SER A 219 7.93 6.24 -0.18
C SER A 219 7.82 5.93 1.32
N ASP A 220 6.89 6.60 2.01
CA ASP A 220 6.66 6.41 3.43
C ASP A 220 6.03 5.03 3.73
N ALA A 221 6.11 4.65 5.01
CA ALA A 221 5.63 3.39 5.53
C ALA A 221 4.16 3.50 6.00
N GLY A 222 3.41 2.41 5.89
CA GLY A 222 2.05 2.30 6.40
C GLY A 222 0.95 2.57 5.37
N ARG A 223 1.30 2.87 4.12
CA ARG A 223 0.37 2.83 2.99
C ARG A 223 -0.11 1.40 2.75
N VAL A 224 -1.41 1.26 2.52
CA VAL A 224 -2.05 0.00 2.12
C VAL A 224 -2.07 -0.06 0.61
N MET A 225 -1.65 -1.19 0.06
CA MET A 225 -1.50 -1.40 -1.37
C MET A 225 -2.11 -2.74 -1.77
N ARG A 226 -2.46 -2.90 -3.04
CA ARG A 226 -2.91 -4.18 -3.60
C ARG A 226 -2.20 -4.45 -4.94
N PRO A 227 -1.78 -5.70 -5.19
CA PRO A 227 -1.18 -6.08 -6.46
C PRO A 227 -2.23 -6.19 -7.56
N LEU A 228 -1.91 -5.66 -8.75
CA LEU A 228 -2.72 -5.76 -9.96
C LEU A 228 -1.84 -6.18 -11.13
N PHE A 229 -2.44 -6.81 -12.15
CA PHE A 229 -1.74 -7.06 -13.40
C PHE A 229 -1.58 -5.78 -14.19
N VAL A 230 -0.41 -5.59 -14.78
CA VAL A 230 -0.11 -4.44 -15.63
C VAL A 230 -0.65 -4.69 -17.05
N VAL A 231 -1.25 -3.64 -17.63
CA VAL A 231 -1.69 -3.62 -19.03
C VAL A 231 -0.72 -2.78 -19.85
N GLU A 232 -0.35 -3.29 -21.03
CA GLU A 232 0.50 -2.58 -21.98
C GLU A 232 -0.23 -1.35 -22.53
N GLN A 233 0.35 -0.17 -22.32
CA GLN A 233 -0.24 1.11 -22.73
C GLN A 233 0.15 1.52 -24.16
N GLU A 234 1.21 0.93 -24.68
CA GLU A 234 1.78 1.13 -26.00
C GLU A 234 2.12 -0.23 -26.61
N ASP A 235 2.32 -0.29 -27.93
CA ASP A 235 2.75 -1.52 -28.58
C ASP A 235 4.18 -1.84 -28.14
N ASN A 236 4.39 -3.01 -27.55
CA ASN A 236 5.68 -3.42 -27.03
C ASN A 236 6.51 -4.07 -28.14
N PRO A 237 7.60 -3.43 -28.62
CA PRO A 237 8.41 -3.96 -29.71
C PRO A 237 9.24 -5.19 -29.31
N GLU A 238 9.56 -5.36 -28.02
CA GLU A 238 10.37 -6.48 -27.54
C GLU A 238 9.56 -7.77 -27.46
N THR A 239 8.33 -7.70 -26.97
CA THR A 239 7.44 -8.86 -26.82
C THR A 239 6.52 -9.05 -28.02
N GLY A 240 6.35 -8.02 -28.86
CA GLY A 240 5.35 -7.97 -29.93
C GLY A 240 3.91 -7.87 -29.42
N ALA A 241 3.72 -7.60 -28.11
CA ALA A 241 2.39 -7.48 -27.52
C ALA A 241 1.73 -6.16 -27.97
N PRO A 242 0.49 -6.21 -28.50
CA PRO A 242 -0.21 -5.01 -28.87
C PRO A 242 -0.68 -4.24 -27.63
N LYS A 243 -0.91 -2.94 -27.81
CA LYS A 243 -1.54 -2.07 -26.82
C LYS A 243 -2.85 -2.68 -26.30
N GLY A 244 -3.03 -2.65 -24.99
CA GLY A 244 -4.21 -3.18 -24.31
C GLY A 244 -4.12 -4.68 -24.00
N SER A 245 -2.97 -5.32 -24.22
CA SER A 245 -2.71 -6.67 -23.73
C SER A 245 -2.13 -6.67 -22.32
N LEU A 246 -2.31 -7.78 -21.59
CA LEU A 246 -1.65 -7.99 -20.30
C LEU A 246 -0.15 -8.21 -20.52
N VAL A 247 0.67 -7.68 -19.62
CA VAL A 247 2.11 -8.00 -19.55
C VAL A 247 2.31 -9.46 -19.15
N LEU A 248 1.37 -10.03 -18.39
CA LEU A 248 1.34 -11.46 -18.09
C LEU A 248 1.14 -12.28 -19.37
N ASN A 249 2.10 -13.16 -19.67
CA ASN A 249 2.04 -14.07 -20.80
C ASN A 249 2.00 -15.54 -20.33
N LYS A 250 1.75 -16.46 -21.26
CA LYS A 250 1.71 -17.91 -20.96
C LYS A 250 3.06 -18.47 -20.52
N GLU A 251 4.16 -17.82 -20.89
CA GLU A 251 5.51 -18.26 -20.49
C GLU A 251 5.75 -18.01 -19.01
N HIS A 252 5.33 -16.85 -18.49
CA HIS A 252 5.35 -16.56 -17.05
C HIS A 252 4.55 -17.60 -16.25
N ILE A 253 3.38 -18.01 -16.76
CA ILE A 253 2.55 -19.04 -16.13
C ILE A 253 3.27 -20.39 -16.11
N ARG A 254 3.89 -20.80 -17.22
CA ARG A 254 4.67 -22.05 -17.27
C ARG A 254 5.84 -22.06 -16.28
N ARG A 255 6.53 -20.92 -16.13
CA ARG A 255 7.59 -20.79 -15.12
C ARG A 255 7.04 -20.98 -13.70
N LEU A 256 5.88 -20.38 -13.38
CA LEU A 256 5.21 -20.59 -12.09
C LEU A 256 4.72 -22.04 -11.89
N GLU A 257 4.32 -22.73 -12.96
CA GLU A 257 3.97 -24.15 -12.90
C GLU A 257 5.21 -25.01 -12.62
N ASN A 258 6.36 -24.67 -13.23
CA ASN A 258 7.63 -25.34 -12.98
C ASN A 258 8.15 -25.12 -11.56
N ASP A 259 7.83 -23.99 -10.92
CA ASP A 259 8.18 -23.73 -9.52
C ASP A 259 7.61 -24.76 -8.53
N GLN A 260 6.63 -25.58 -8.93
CA GLN A 260 6.10 -26.65 -8.09
C GLN A 260 7.12 -27.77 -7.83
N VAL A 261 8.09 -27.95 -8.73
CA VAL A 261 9.14 -28.97 -8.61
C VAL A 261 10.49 -28.39 -8.16
N ILE A 262 10.64 -27.07 -8.18
CA ILE A 262 11.86 -26.35 -7.81
C ILE A 262 11.77 -25.92 -6.34
N ALA A 263 12.87 -26.04 -5.59
CA ALA A 263 12.91 -25.56 -4.22
C ALA A 263 12.91 -24.02 -4.20
N LYS A 264 12.26 -23.41 -3.20
CA LYS A 264 12.18 -21.94 -3.07
C LYS A 264 13.54 -21.23 -2.94
N ASP A 265 14.54 -21.96 -2.44
CA ASP A 265 15.89 -21.44 -2.23
C ASP A 265 16.78 -21.60 -3.47
N ASP A 266 16.25 -22.21 -4.54
CA ASP A 266 16.96 -22.37 -5.81
C ASP A 266 16.98 -21.04 -6.59
N GLU A 267 18.08 -20.76 -7.28
CA GLU A 267 18.24 -19.56 -8.12
C GLU A 267 17.28 -19.58 -9.32
N GLU A 268 16.84 -20.76 -9.77
CA GLU A 268 15.88 -20.90 -10.86
C GLU A 268 14.42 -20.65 -10.44
N TYR A 269 14.14 -20.57 -9.13
CA TYR A 269 12.79 -20.34 -8.61
C TYR A 269 12.27 -18.96 -9.05
N PHE A 270 11.17 -18.94 -9.78
CA PHE A 270 10.60 -17.70 -10.30
C PHE A 270 9.71 -17.02 -9.27
N GLY A 271 8.68 -17.72 -8.79
CA GLY A 271 7.78 -17.29 -7.73
C GLY A 271 7.06 -15.97 -7.99
N TRP A 272 6.51 -15.41 -6.91
CA TRP A 272 5.86 -14.10 -6.94
C TRP A 272 6.86 -12.96 -7.21
N ASP A 273 8.06 -13.07 -6.66
CA ASP A 273 9.11 -12.06 -6.82
C ASP A 273 9.55 -11.96 -8.29
N GLY A 274 9.59 -13.06 -9.02
CA GLY A 274 9.85 -13.05 -10.46
C GLY A 274 8.80 -12.30 -11.28
N LEU A 275 7.52 -12.41 -10.91
CA LEU A 275 6.45 -11.61 -11.55
C LEU A 275 6.63 -10.12 -11.29
N GLN A 276 7.02 -9.77 -10.07
CA GLN A 276 7.27 -8.39 -9.68
C GLN A 276 8.49 -7.81 -10.40
N ILE A 277 9.60 -8.56 -10.47
CA ILE A 277 10.85 -8.13 -11.14
C ILE A 277 10.65 -7.97 -12.65
N ASN A 278 9.81 -8.82 -13.26
CA ASN A 278 9.46 -8.71 -14.67
C ASN A 278 8.39 -7.63 -14.96
N GLY A 279 7.96 -6.84 -13.96
CA GLY A 279 6.97 -5.79 -14.13
C GLY A 279 5.58 -6.31 -14.52
N VAL A 280 5.28 -7.58 -14.26
CA VAL A 280 3.98 -8.20 -14.56
C VAL A 280 2.91 -7.70 -13.58
N ILE A 281 3.34 -7.42 -12.34
CA ILE A 281 2.48 -7.01 -11.24
C ILE A 281 2.99 -5.69 -10.67
N GLU A 282 2.07 -4.77 -10.46
CA GLU A 282 2.32 -3.50 -9.74
C GLU A 282 1.42 -3.42 -8.50
N TYR A 283 1.96 -2.87 -7.41
CA TYR A 283 1.22 -2.64 -6.18
C TYR A 283 0.63 -1.23 -6.20
N LEU A 284 -0.68 -1.09 -6.29
CA LEU A 284 -1.28 0.24 -6.26
C LEU A 284 -1.73 0.57 -4.84
N ASP A 285 -1.44 1.78 -4.37
CA ASP A 285 -2.06 2.33 -3.18
C ASP A 285 -3.33 3.12 -3.52
N ALA A 286 -4.08 3.51 -2.48
CA ALA A 286 -5.35 4.20 -2.65
C ALA A 286 -5.25 5.53 -3.40
N GLU A 287 -4.11 6.22 -3.37
CA GLU A 287 -3.91 7.50 -4.07
C GLU A 287 -3.51 7.26 -5.53
N GLU A 288 -2.69 6.25 -5.81
CA GLU A 288 -2.32 5.86 -7.17
C GLU A 288 -3.53 5.32 -7.95
N GLU A 289 -4.45 4.64 -7.27
CA GLU A 289 -5.72 4.15 -7.84
C GLU A 289 -6.59 5.26 -8.46
N GLU A 290 -6.56 6.49 -7.94
CA GLU A 290 -7.33 7.63 -8.48
C GLU A 290 -6.84 8.05 -9.89
N THR A 291 -5.62 7.66 -10.26
CA THR A 291 -5.04 7.92 -11.60
C THR A 291 -5.05 6.70 -12.51
N ALA A 292 -5.40 5.52 -11.98
CA ALA A 292 -5.39 4.26 -12.70
C ALA A 292 -6.78 3.93 -13.28
N MET A 293 -6.80 3.20 -14.39
CA MET A 293 -8.01 2.63 -14.98
C MET A 293 -7.91 1.11 -14.95
N ILE A 294 -8.70 0.47 -14.08
CA ILE A 294 -8.59 -0.96 -13.77
C ILE A 294 -9.75 -1.72 -14.43
N CYS A 295 -9.45 -2.75 -15.23
CA CYS A 295 -10.47 -3.68 -15.72
C CYS A 295 -10.71 -4.83 -14.73
N MET A 296 -11.94 -5.32 -14.67
CA MET A 296 -12.37 -6.33 -13.69
C MET A 296 -11.97 -7.75 -14.06
N SER A 297 -11.92 -8.05 -15.35
CA SER A 297 -11.57 -9.38 -15.86
C SER A 297 -10.76 -9.28 -17.15
N PRO A 298 -9.87 -10.26 -17.43
CA PRO A 298 -9.14 -10.33 -18.69
C PRO A 298 -10.06 -10.42 -19.92
N GLU A 299 -11.23 -11.04 -19.78
CA GLU A 299 -12.21 -11.14 -20.86
C GLU A 299 -12.76 -9.76 -21.26
N ASP A 300 -13.03 -8.90 -20.28
CA ASP A 300 -13.51 -7.54 -20.55
C ASP A 300 -12.42 -6.68 -21.21
N LEU A 301 -11.15 -6.95 -20.92
CA LEU A 301 -10.01 -6.31 -21.57
C LEU A 301 -9.87 -6.74 -23.04
N GLU A 302 -10.05 -8.03 -23.33
CA GLU A 302 -10.01 -8.55 -24.70
C GLU A 302 -11.20 -8.02 -25.54
N GLU A 303 -12.39 -7.98 -24.96
CA GLU A 303 -13.57 -7.36 -25.60
C GLU A 303 -13.33 -5.89 -25.90
N TYR A 304 -12.74 -5.15 -24.96
CA TYR A 304 -12.33 -3.76 -25.16
C TYR A 304 -11.36 -3.63 -26.35
N ARG A 305 -10.37 -4.51 -26.46
CA ARG A 305 -9.38 -4.52 -27.55
C ARG A 305 -10.04 -4.77 -28.91
N LEU A 306 -10.89 -5.79 -28.99
CA LEU A 306 -11.64 -6.12 -30.21
C LEU A 306 -12.56 -4.98 -30.65
N ARG A 307 -13.22 -4.32 -29.69
CA ARG A 307 -14.09 -3.18 -29.96
C ARG A 307 -13.32 -1.97 -30.48
N LYS A 308 -12.15 -1.68 -29.91
CA LYS A 308 -11.27 -0.60 -30.42
C LYS A 308 -10.69 -0.91 -31.80
N ALA A 309 -10.45 -2.19 -32.11
CA ALA A 309 -10.04 -2.62 -33.44
C ALA A 309 -11.18 -2.61 -34.48
N GLY A 310 -12.43 -2.31 -34.07
CA GLY A 310 -13.60 -2.35 -34.95
C GLY A 310 -14.03 -3.78 -35.33
N LEU A 311 -13.52 -4.79 -34.62
CA LEU A 311 -13.77 -6.22 -34.87
C LEU A 311 -14.88 -6.79 -33.98
N ALA A 312 -15.37 -6.03 -33.00
CA ALA A 312 -16.48 -6.46 -32.16
C ALA A 312 -17.81 -6.25 -32.88
N GLU A 313 -18.61 -7.30 -32.99
CA GLU A 313 -20.02 -7.17 -33.36
C GLU A 313 -20.75 -6.33 -32.29
N PRO A 314 -21.72 -5.48 -32.66
CA PRO A 314 -22.56 -4.80 -31.68
C PRO A 314 -23.16 -5.84 -30.74
N GLU A 315 -23.17 -5.53 -29.42
CA GLU A 315 -23.83 -6.35 -28.41
C GLU A 315 -25.20 -6.80 -28.95
N GLN A 316 -25.31 -8.05 -29.39
CA GLN A 316 -26.62 -8.67 -29.49
C GLN A 316 -27.14 -8.64 -28.05
N GLU A 317 -28.26 -7.94 -27.82
CA GLU A 317 -29.02 -8.03 -26.58
C GLU A 317 -29.01 -9.49 -26.16
N ASP A 318 -28.38 -9.77 -25.02
CA ASP A 318 -28.05 -11.10 -24.51
C ASP A 318 -29.00 -12.18 -25.04
N THR A 319 -28.62 -12.83 -26.14
CA THR A 319 -29.40 -13.91 -26.77
C THR A 319 -29.27 -15.22 -25.99
N GLY A 320 -28.93 -15.16 -24.69
CA GLY A 320 -28.92 -16.31 -23.81
C GLY A 320 -27.68 -17.18 -23.97
N LYS A 321 -26.47 -16.59 -24.07
CA LYS A 321 -25.23 -17.39 -24.05
C LYS A 321 -25.03 -18.11 -22.70
N SER A 322 -25.76 -17.73 -21.66
CA SER A 322 -25.98 -18.52 -20.44
C SER A 322 -27.13 -17.90 -19.63
N LEU A 323 -28.30 -18.57 -19.56
CA LEU A 323 -29.45 -18.11 -18.75
C LEU A 323 -29.13 -17.85 -17.27
N ASN A 324 -28.03 -18.43 -16.76
CA ASN A 324 -27.64 -18.38 -15.35
C ASN A 324 -26.31 -17.62 -15.12
N ALA A 325 -25.77 -16.92 -16.13
CA ALA A 325 -24.55 -16.15 -15.95
C ALA A 325 -24.84 -14.81 -15.27
N ARG A 326 -23.83 -14.31 -14.55
CA ARG A 326 -23.84 -12.95 -14.03
C ARG A 326 -23.97 -11.96 -15.20
N VAL A 327 -24.91 -11.02 -15.08
CA VAL A 327 -25.06 -9.92 -16.04
C VAL A 327 -23.79 -9.07 -15.99
N LYS A 328 -23.09 -8.98 -17.13
CA LYS A 328 -21.89 -8.16 -17.26
C LYS A 328 -22.24 -6.69 -17.35
N THR A 329 -21.41 -5.85 -16.75
CA THR A 329 -21.50 -4.40 -16.89
C THR A 329 -21.11 -4.01 -18.31
N LYS A 330 -21.93 -3.19 -18.98
CA LYS A 330 -21.62 -2.72 -20.33
C LYS A 330 -20.32 -1.92 -20.35
N ILE A 331 -19.45 -2.20 -21.31
CA ILE A 331 -18.19 -1.45 -21.47
C ILE A 331 -18.53 -0.02 -21.88
N ASN A 332 -18.04 0.95 -21.09
CA ASN A 332 -18.22 2.36 -21.40
C ASN A 332 -17.48 2.71 -22.71
N PRO A 333 -18.18 3.18 -23.76
CA PRO A 333 -17.56 3.54 -25.03
C PRO A 333 -16.55 4.69 -24.91
N THR A 334 -16.64 5.52 -23.86
CA THR A 334 -15.69 6.62 -23.62
C THR A 334 -14.40 6.17 -22.93
N THR A 335 -14.26 4.90 -22.55
CA THR A 335 -13.01 4.40 -21.99
C THR A 335 -11.89 4.51 -23.04
N HIS A 336 -10.84 5.25 -22.68
CA HIS A 336 -9.71 5.53 -23.57
C HIS A 336 -8.62 4.47 -23.50
N MET A 337 -8.34 3.92 -22.31
CA MET A 337 -7.29 2.93 -22.07
C MET A 337 -7.44 2.33 -20.67
N TYR A 338 -7.16 1.04 -20.51
CA TYR A 338 -6.92 0.42 -19.21
C TYR A 338 -5.43 0.42 -18.90
N THR A 339 -5.09 0.69 -17.64
CA THR A 339 -3.70 0.67 -17.15
C THR A 339 -3.38 -0.64 -16.42
N HIS A 340 -4.40 -1.24 -15.79
CA HIS A 340 -4.26 -2.40 -14.93
C HIS A 340 -5.46 -3.33 -15.07
N CYS A 341 -5.30 -4.58 -14.65
CA CYS A 341 -6.36 -5.57 -14.52
C CYS A 341 -6.37 -6.14 -13.11
N GLU A 342 -7.56 -6.30 -12.55
CA GLU A 342 -7.78 -7.02 -11.30
C GLU A 342 -7.30 -8.47 -11.44
N ILE A 343 -6.59 -8.99 -10.42
CA ILE A 343 -6.10 -10.38 -10.45
C ILE A 343 -7.29 -11.33 -10.37
N HIS A 344 -8.14 -11.11 -9.37
CA HIS A 344 -9.43 -11.78 -9.24
C HIS A 344 -10.31 -11.02 -8.24
N PRO A 345 -11.60 -10.73 -8.55
CA PRO A 345 -12.46 -9.96 -7.66
C PRO A 345 -12.63 -10.52 -6.25
N SER A 346 -12.52 -11.84 -6.05
CA SER A 346 -12.63 -12.45 -4.71
C SER A 346 -11.51 -12.04 -3.74
N MET A 347 -10.39 -11.51 -4.24
CA MET A 347 -9.24 -11.10 -3.43
C MET A 347 -9.53 -9.86 -2.57
N LEU A 348 -10.64 -9.16 -2.82
CA LEU A 348 -11.11 -8.06 -1.98
C LEU A 348 -11.60 -8.52 -0.60
N LEU A 349 -11.95 -9.80 -0.44
CA LEU A 349 -12.48 -10.35 0.80
C LEU A 349 -11.38 -10.49 1.87
N GLY A 350 -11.80 -10.50 3.14
CA GLY A 350 -10.96 -10.85 4.28
C GLY A 350 -10.94 -12.37 4.52
N ILE A 351 -10.17 -12.80 5.50
CA ILE A 351 -9.94 -14.23 5.78
C ILE A 351 -11.24 -14.93 6.24
N CYS A 352 -12.06 -14.28 7.06
CA CYS A 352 -13.31 -14.88 7.50
C CYS A 352 -14.39 -14.79 6.41
N ALA A 353 -14.37 -13.74 5.60
CA ALA A 353 -15.33 -13.59 4.51
C ALA A 353 -15.05 -14.55 3.35
N SER A 354 -13.78 -14.91 3.10
CA SER A 354 -13.39 -15.79 2.00
C SER A 354 -13.78 -17.26 2.19
N ILE A 355 -14.15 -17.67 3.41
CA ILE A 355 -14.59 -19.03 3.72
C ILE A 355 -16.13 -19.18 3.66
N ILE A 356 -16.86 -18.11 3.33
CA ILE A 356 -18.30 -18.14 3.18
C ILE A 356 -18.63 -18.67 1.77
N PRO A 357 -19.40 -19.75 1.62
CA PRO A 357 -19.83 -20.23 0.31
C PRO A 357 -20.68 -19.18 -0.41
N PHE A 358 -20.39 -18.95 -1.70
CA PHE A 358 -21.12 -18.01 -2.55
C PHE A 358 -21.34 -16.63 -1.90
N PRO A 359 -20.27 -15.94 -1.48
CA PRO A 359 -20.38 -14.73 -0.67
C PRO A 359 -21.07 -13.58 -1.42
N ASP A 360 -21.06 -13.61 -2.75
CA ASP A 360 -21.69 -12.66 -3.65
C ASP A 360 -23.18 -12.95 -3.94
N HIS A 361 -23.74 -14.03 -3.39
CA HIS A 361 -25.16 -14.43 -3.53
C HIS A 361 -25.97 -14.22 -2.24
N ASN A 362 -25.38 -13.57 -1.24
CA ASN A 362 -26.01 -13.30 0.06
C ASN A 362 -26.53 -11.86 0.16
N GLN A 363 -27.53 -11.65 1.03
CA GLN A 363 -28.19 -10.37 1.27
C GLN A 363 -27.29 -9.35 1.97
#